data_AF-A0A0M2UTJ6-F1
#
_entry.id   AF-A0A0M2UTJ6-F1
#
_cell.length_a   1.000
_cell.length_b   1.000
_cell.length_c   1.000
_cell.angle_alpha   90.00
_cell.angle_beta   90.00
_cell.angle_gamma   90.00
#
_symmetry.space_group_name_H-M   'P 1'
#
loop_
_entity.id
_entity.type
_entity.pdbx_description
1 polymer ?
#
loop_
_entity_poly.entity_id
_entity_poly.type
_entity_poly.pdbx_seq_one_letter_code
_entity_poly.pdbx_strand_id
1 'polypeptide(L)'
;MSINKKGWITIAILLFTSIYCFTFPKAKYESQNIISQLKIPLEFTGWLGTDTEAEQDWNSDDEKYAFISQTLDREYINKDGDSLFLLILDAGNFHNPKVCSSSSGFKVTELNDSEFHVLNRDLRAYCLYVEKDAEGFLMIYWMCIDKNIVDWTGQKIKQLWFSLINKKRNGLMVRLSIPTREDSIASALQLANEFLADLGSAIPPEQTEYIFGNPKTAL
;
A
#
# COMPACT_ATOMS: atom_id res chain seq x y z
N MET A 1 30.33 -11.90 43.42
CA MET A 1 30.59 -10.94 42.34
C MET A 1 29.69 -9.74 42.57
N SER A 2 30.19 -8.63 43.12
CA SER A 2 29.37 -7.46 43.46
C SER A 2 29.06 -6.66 42.21
N ILE A 3 27.77 -6.49 41.89
CA ILE A 3 27.32 -5.66 40.78
C ILE A 3 27.70 -4.20 41.09
N ASN A 4 28.51 -3.58 40.23
CA ASN A 4 28.91 -2.19 40.39
C ASN A 4 27.73 -1.23 40.10
N LYS A 5 27.87 0.05 40.46
CA LYS A 5 26.82 1.06 40.25
C LYS A 5 26.31 1.12 38.79
N LYS A 6 27.18 0.87 37.81
CA LYS A 6 26.79 0.83 36.39
C LYS A 6 25.87 -0.36 36.09
N GLY A 7 26.16 -1.53 36.65
CA GLY A 7 25.30 -2.71 36.49
C GLY A 7 23.91 -2.52 37.10
N TRP A 8 23.79 -1.84 38.25
CA TRP A 8 22.50 -1.48 38.82
C TRP A 8 21.71 -0.50 37.94
N ILE A 9 22.37 0.48 37.32
CA ILE A 9 21.74 1.40 36.37
C ILE A 9 21.22 0.64 35.14
N THR A 10 22.03 -0.28 34.58
CA THR A 10 21.61 -1.10 33.44
C THR A 10 20.39 -1.96 33.77
N ILE A 11 20.40 -2.61 34.94
CA ILE A 11 19.26 -3.43 35.41
C ILE A 11 18.02 -2.57 35.58
N ALA A 12 18.14 -1.38 36.18
CA ALA A 12 17.02 -0.46 36.36
C ALA A 12 16.44 0.00 35.00
N ILE A 13 17.28 0.32 34.01
CA ILE A 13 16.82 0.70 32.67
C ILE A 13 16.10 -0.46 31.98
N LEU A 14 16.65 -1.67 32.05
CA LEU A 14 16.04 -2.86 31.44
C LEU A 14 14.70 -3.21 32.09
N LEU A 15 14.62 -3.17 33.42
CA LEU A 15 13.37 -3.39 34.15
C LEU A 15 12.33 -2.32 33.81
N PHE A 16 12.73 -1.05 33.79
CA PHE A 16 11.84 0.05 33.41
C PHE A 16 11.33 -0.12 31.98
N THR A 17 12.20 -0.51 31.05
CA THR A 17 11.83 -0.75 29.64
C THR A 17 10.89 -1.94 29.51
N SER A 18 11.16 -3.02 30.23
CA SER A 18 10.30 -4.21 30.25
C SER A 18 8.90 -3.86 30.80
N ILE A 19 8.85 -3.20 31.96
CA ILE A 19 7.59 -2.73 32.54
C ILE A 19 6.87 -1.81 31.55
N TYR A 20 7.56 -0.85 30.93
CA TYR A 20 6.98 0.05 29.94
C TYR A 20 6.37 -0.72 28.75
N CYS A 21 7.11 -1.66 28.16
CA CYS A 21 6.64 -2.48 27.03
C CYS A 21 5.41 -3.35 27.34
N PHE A 22 5.23 -3.78 28.59
CA PHE A 22 4.11 -4.64 29.00
C PHE A 22 2.93 -3.87 29.62
N THR A 23 3.15 -2.66 30.15
CA THR A 23 2.11 -1.87 30.83
C THR A 23 1.51 -0.79 29.95
N PHE A 24 2.26 -0.23 29.00
CA PHE A 24 1.71 0.76 28.09
C PHE A 24 0.97 0.07 26.93
N PRO A 25 -0.30 0.44 26.67
CA PRO A 25 -1.07 -0.15 25.59
C PRO A 25 -0.38 0.14 24.26
N LYS A 26 -0.16 -0.92 23.46
CA LYS A 26 0.28 -0.75 22.07
C LYS A 26 -0.78 0.05 21.35
N ALA A 27 -0.39 1.16 20.72
CA ALA A 27 -1.30 1.97 19.92
C ALA A 27 -1.93 1.07 18.85
N LYS A 28 -3.25 0.83 18.96
CA LYS A 28 -4.01 0.09 17.95
C LYS A 28 -4.34 1.04 16.84
N TYR A 29 -4.26 0.55 15.59
CA TYR A 29 -4.71 1.33 14.46
C TYR A 29 -6.23 1.45 14.52
N GLU A 30 -6.73 2.69 14.46
CA GLU A 30 -8.14 2.96 14.19
C GLU A 30 -8.24 3.55 12.79
N SER A 31 -8.82 2.78 11.87
CA SER A 31 -9.19 3.28 10.54
C SER A 31 -10.24 4.37 10.65
N GLN A 32 -10.16 5.37 9.77
CA GLN A 32 -11.19 6.39 9.62
C GLN A 32 -12.25 6.02 8.58
N ASN A 33 -12.29 4.75 8.15
CA ASN A 33 -13.16 4.23 7.09
C ASN A 33 -13.03 5.05 5.80
N ILE A 34 -11.79 5.42 5.44
CA ILE A 34 -11.56 6.34 4.31
C ILE A 34 -11.99 5.70 2.98
N ILE A 35 -11.80 4.39 2.81
CA ILE A 35 -12.16 3.66 1.58
C ILE A 35 -13.66 3.80 1.30
N SER A 36 -14.51 3.63 2.32
CA SER A 36 -15.97 3.80 2.17
C SER A 36 -16.41 5.21 1.74
N GLN A 37 -15.53 6.21 1.89
CA GLN A 37 -15.78 7.59 1.50
C GLN A 37 -15.21 7.92 0.12
N LEU A 38 -14.31 7.08 -0.42
CA LEU A 38 -13.73 7.27 -1.75
C LEU A 38 -14.78 7.01 -2.82
N LYS A 39 -14.97 7.98 -3.70
CA LYS A 39 -15.84 7.92 -4.87
C LYS A 39 -15.01 7.49 -6.08
N ILE A 40 -14.54 6.24 -6.04
CA ILE A 40 -13.88 5.62 -7.18
C ILE A 40 -14.96 5.25 -8.20
N PRO A 41 -14.98 5.84 -9.41
CA PRO A 41 -16.03 5.58 -10.39
C PRO A 41 -15.92 4.16 -10.97
N LEU A 42 -17.07 3.53 -11.25
CA LEU A 42 -17.09 2.26 -12.00
C LEU A 42 -16.86 2.51 -13.50
N GLU A 43 -17.21 3.69 -14.01
CA GLU A 43 -17.05 4.01 -15.43
C GLU A 43 -16.39 5.39 -15.59
N PHE A 44 -15.34 5.46 -16.39
CA PHE A 44 -14.67 6.73 -16.72
C PHE A 44 -13.77 6.58 -17.95
N THR A 45 -13.73 7.57 -18.83
CA THR A 45 -12.79 7.65 -19.97
C THR A 45 -12.64 6.37 -20.80
N GLY A 46 -13.71 5.58 -20.93
CA GLY A 46 -13.69 4.30 -21.69
C GLY A 46 -13.24 3.07 -20.89
N TRP A 47 -13.00 3.22 -19.59
CA TRP A 47 -12.83 2.12 -18.63
C TRP A 47 -14.19 1.72 -18.06
N LEU A 48 -14.42 0.41 -18.01
CA LEU A 48 -15.55 -0.23 -17.34
C LEU A 48 -15.03 -1.08 -16.19
N GLY A 49 -15.48 -0.74 -14.98
CA GLY A 49 -15.08 -1.35 -13.73
C GLY A 49 -16.14 -2.31 -13.20
N THR A 50 -15.69 -3.42 -12.64
CA THR A 50 -16.53 -4.37 -11.91
C THR A 50 -15.91 -4.61 -10.54
N ASP A 51 -16.66 -4.32 -9.47
CA ASP A 51 -16.25 -4.69 -8.12
C ASP A 51 -16.15 -6.21 -8.05
N THR A 52 -14.98 -6.71 -7.68
CA THR A 52 -14.77 -8.14 -7.50
C THR A 52 -14.91 -8.44 -6.01
N GLU A 53 -15.61 -9.52 -5.68
CA GLU A 53 -15.39 -10.14 -4.38
C GLU A 53 -13.93 -10.58 -4.39
N ALA A 54 -13.12 -9.99 -3.51
CA ALA A 54 -11.67 -10.15 -3.55
C ALA A 54 -11.30 -11.62 -3.78
N GLU A 55 -10.54 -11.93 -4.85
CA GLU A 55 -10.04 -13.30 -5.11
C GLU A 55 -9.28 -13.88 -3.91
N GLN A 56 -8.80 -12.98 -3.05
CA GLN A 56 -8.19 -13.24 -1.76
C GLN A 56 -9.16 -12.76 -0.67
N ASP A 57 -9.68 -13.67 0.17
CA ASP A 57 -10.47 -13.28 1.35
C ASP A 57 -9.59 -12.55 2.38
N TRP A 58 -9.47 -11.23 2.21
CA TRP A 58 -8.75 -10.34 3.11
C TRP A 58 -9.45 -10.18 4.47
N ASN A 59 -10.72 -10.59 4.57
CA ASN A 59 -11.53 -10.60 5.78
C ASN A 59 -11.54 -11.97 6.50
N SER A 60 -10.68 -12.90 6.08
CA SER A 60 -10.51 -14.17 6.78
C SER A 60 -9.99 -13.93 8.21
N ASP A 61 -10.41 -14.78 9.16
CA ASP A 61 -9.87 -14.84 10.53
C ASP A 61 -8.37 -15.22 10.59
N ASP A 62 -7.69 -15.27 9.44
CA ASP A 62 -6.26 -15.52 9.32
C ASP A 62 -5.48 -14.32 9.89
N GLU A 63 -4.69 -14.57 10.94
CA GLU A 63 -3.85 -13.57 11.60
C GLU A 63 -2.95 -12.81 10.60
N LYS A 64 -2.63 -13.43 9.45
CA LYS A 64 -1.84 -12.82 8.38
C LYS A 64 -2.46 -11.54 7.83
N TYR A 65 -3.79 -11.40 7.81
CA TYR A 65 -4.51 -10.27 7.21
C TYR A 65 -5.20 -9.35 8.24
N ALA A 66 -5.12 -9.68 9.53
CA ALA A 66 -5.69 -8.90 10.63
C ALA A 66 -5.19 -7.43 10.74
N PHE A 67 -4.20 -7.04 9.92
CA PHE A 67 -3.70 -5.67 9.82
C PHE A 67 -4.53 -4.78 8.86
N ILE A 68 -5.34 -5.39 7.99
CA ILE A 68 -6.18 -4.73 6.99
C ILE A 68 -7.52 -4.37 7.64
N SER A 69 -7.93 -3.13 7.51
CA SER A 69 -9.20 -2.63 8.03
C SER A 69 -10.31 -2.65 6.99
N GLN A 70 -10.00 -2.28 5.75
CA GLN A 70 -10.93 -2.26 4.61
C GLN A 70 -10.14 -2.48 3.31
N THR A 71 -10.79 -3.04 2.30
CA THR A 71 -10.28 -3.11 0.93
C THR A 71 -11.30 -2.59 -0.07
N LEU A 72 -10.82 -2.12 -1.22
CA LEU A 72 -11.59 -1.98 -2.44
C LEU A 72 -10.84 -2.77 -3.51
N ASP A 73 -11.51 -3.75 -4.09
CA ASP A 73 -11.00 -4.64 -5.12
C ASP A 73 -11.88 -4.45 -6.37
N ARG A 74 -11.26 -4.05 -7.49
CA ARG A 74 -11.98 -3.76 -8.72
C ARG A 74 -11.16 -4.11 -9.95
N GLU A 75 -11.76 -4.87 -10.85
CA GLU A 75 -11.22 -5.07 -12.19
C GLU A 75 -11.72 -3.95 -13.10
N TYR A 76 -10.83 -3.41 -13.93
CA TYR A 76 -11.16 -2.48 -15.00
C TYR A 76 -10.77 -3.05 -16.35
N ILE A 77 -11.64 -2.87 -17.34
CA ILE A 77 -11.40 -3.24 -18.73
C ILE A 77 -11.58 -1.99 -19.59
N ASN A 78 -10.61 -1.69 -20.46
CA ASN A 78 -10.73 -0.58 -21.40
C ASN A 78 -11.47 -0.99 -22.69
N LYS A 79 -11.72 -0.02 -23.57
CA LYS A 79 -12.34 -0.24 -24.88
C LYS A 79 -11.56 -1.18 -25.82
N ASP A 80 -10.26 -1.33 -25.60
CA ASP A 80 -9.38 -2.16 -26.43
C ASP A 80 -9.29 -3.61 -25.90
N GLY A 81 -9.93 -3.88 -24.77
CA GLY A 81 -9.99 -5.19 -24.12
C GLY A 81 -8.84 -5.44 -23.13
N ASP A 82 -7.97 -4.47 -22.89
CA ASP A 82 -6.94 -4.58 -21.86
C ASP A 82 -7.57 -4.49 -20.47
N SER A 83 -7.14 -5.35 -19.56
CA SER A 83 -7.64 -5.38 -18.18
C SER A 83 -6.54 -5.16 -17.15
N LEU A 84 -6.96 -4.62 -16.01
CA LEU A 84 -6.12 -4.50 -14.81
C LEU A 84 -6.97 -4.57 -13.54
N PHE A 85 -6.33 -4.97 -12.46
CA PHE A 85 -6.94 -4.99 -11.13
C PHE A 85 -6.43 -3.84 -10.28
N LEU A 86 -7.34 -3.00 -9.81
CA LEU A 86 -7.09 -1.99 -8.79
C LEU A 86 -7.43 -2.58 -7.41
N LEU A 87 -6.46 -2.53 -6.51
CA LEU A 87 -6.64 -2.80 -5.09
C LEU A 87 -6.27 -1.56 -4.28
N ILE A 88 -7.16 -1.14 -3.38
CA ILE A 88 -6.88 -0.11 -2.37
C ILE A 88 -7.04 -0.77 -0.99
N LEU A 89 -5.98 -0.74 -0.20
CA LEU A 89 -5.92 -1.33 1.14
C LEU A 89 -5.84 -0.21 2.19
N ASP A 90 -6.73 -0.23 3.18
CA ASP A 90 -6.62 0.60 4.38
C ASP A 90 -6.00 -0.21 5.49
N ALA A 91 -4.78 0.16 5.91
CA ALA A 91 -4.09 -0.54 6.97
C ALA A 91 -3.16 0.34 7.78
N GLY A 92 -2.97 -0.07 9.03
CA GLY A 92 -1.98 0.55 9.91
C GLY A 92 -0.54 0.12 9.62
N ASN A 93 -0.33 -1.05 9.05
CA ASN A 93 1.01 -1.54 8.77
C ASN A 93 0.98 -2.38 7.51
N PHE A 94 1.45 -1.83 6.41
CA PHE A 94 1.55 -2.59 5.17
C PHE A 94 2.64 -3.64 5.27
N HIS A 95 2.31 -4.85 4.86
CA HIS A 95 3.28 -5.89 4.60
C HIS A 95 3.91 -5.68 3.22
N ASN A 96 5.18 -6.07 3.06
CA ASN A 96 5.88 -5.90 1.81
C ASN A 96 5.34 -6.87 0.75
N PRO A 97 4.77 -6.40 -0.37
CA PRO A 97 4.21 -7.26 -1.41
C PRO A 97 5.20 -8.27 -1.97
N LYS A 98 6.49 -7.91 -2.07
CA LYS A 98 7.55 -8.85 -2.49
C LYS A 98 7.60 -10.07 -1.56
N VAL A 99 7.64 -9.83 -0.25
CA VAL A 99 7.72 -10.89 0.76
C VAL A 99 6.46 -11.73 0.75
N CYS A 100 5.29 -11.09 0.66
CA CYS A 100 4.01 -11.79 0.61
C CYS A 100 3.89 -12.67 -0.65
N SER A 101 4.19 -12.13 -1.84
CA SER A 101 4.14 -12.88 -3.09
C SER A 101 5.12 -14.06 -3.12
N SER A 102 6.37 -13.85 -2.68
CA SER A 102 7.33 -14.95 -2.55
C SER A 102 6.88 -16.02 -1.56
N SER A 103 6.27 -15.63 -0.42
CA SER A 103 5.72 -16.58 0.55
C SER A 103 4.54 -17.40 0.01
N SER A 104 3.80 -16.85 -0.96
CA SER A 104 2.70 -17.53 -1.66
C SER A 104 3.18 -18.38 -2.86
N GLY A 105 4.50 -18.53 -3.03
CA GLY A 105 5.11 -19.39 -4.04
C GLY A 105 5.30 -18.73 -5.41
N PHE A 106 5.18 -17.40 -5.51
CA PHE A 106 5.49 -16.69 -6.75
C PHE A 106 6.99 -16.39 -6.86
N LYS A 107 7.51 -16.43 -8.08
CA LYS A 107 8.80 -15.83 -8.40
C LYS A 107 8.59 -14.32 -8.57
N VAL A 108 9.42 -13.52 -7.91
CA VAL A 108 9.32 -12.06 -7.91
C VAL A 108 10.62 -11.47 -8.45
N THR A 109 10.49 -10.66 -9.50
CA THR A 109 11.56 -9.85 -10.07
C THR A 109 11.28 -8.38 -9.76
N GLU A 110 12.19 -7.75 -9.02
CA GLU A 110 12.12 -6.30 -8.80
C GLU A 110 12.51 -5.56 -10.08
N LEU A 111 11.70 -4.58 -10.44
CA LEU A 111 11.97 -3.66 -11.54
C LEU A 111 12.42 -2.32 -10.96
N ASN A 112 12.87 -1.42 -11.83
CA ASN A 112 13.11 -0.05 -11.42
C ASN A 112 11.78 0.59 -10.97
N ASP A 113 11.84 1.36 -9.89
CA ASP A 113 10.74 2.24 -9.49
C ASP A 113 10.31 3.07 -10.71
N SER A 114 9.00 3.20 -10.91
CA SER A 114 8.43 3.96 -12.00
C SER A 114 7.80 5.24 -11.50
N GLU A 115 7.87 6.28 -12.33
CA GLU A 115 7.25 7.57 -12.09
C GLU A 115 6.09 7.74 -13.07
N PHE A 116 4.92 8.04 -12.53
CA PHE A 116 3.68 8.23 -13.28
C PHE A 116 3.23 9.69 -13.16
N HIS A 117 2.85 10.30 -14.28
CA HIS A 117 2.34 11.67 -14.27
C HIS A 117 0.82 11.65 -14.15
N VAL A 118 0.30 12.05 -12.99
CA VAL A 118 -1.14 12.06 -12.70
C VAL A 118 -1.57 13.49 -12.40
N LEU A 119 -2.48 14.06 -13.20
CA LEU A 119 -2.89 15.46 -13.08
C LEU A 119 -1.68 16.43 -13.13
N ASN A 120 -1.28 16.98 -11.99
CA ASN A 120 -0.21 17.95 -11.81
C ASN A 120 0.85 17.47 -10.81
N ARG A 121 1.00 16.14 -10.66
CA ARG A 121 1.96 15.54 -9.71
C ARG A 121 2.66 14.33 -10.31
N ASP A 122 3.85 14.09 -9.79
CA ASP A 122 4.64 12.91 -10.10
C ASP A 122 4.42 11.87 -9.00
N LEU A 123 3.98 10.69 -9.41
CA LEU A 123 3.70 9.57 -8.53
C LEU A 123 4.82 8.54 -8.68
N ARG A 124 5.68 8.46 -7.67
CA ARG A 124 6.66 7.37 -7.57
C ARG A 124 5.98 6.11 -7.04
N ALA A 125 6.13 5.02 -7.76
CA ALA A 125 5.61 3.72 -7.38
C ALA A 125 6.66 2.61 -7.55
N TYR A 126 6.53 1.59 -6.72
CA TYR A 126 7.32 0.37 -6.80
C TYR A 126 6.75 -0.56 -7.85
N CYS A 127 7.62 -1.19 -8.62
CA CYS A 127 7.25 -2.10 -9.70
C CYS A 127 7.87 -3.48 -9.47
N LEU A 128 7.02 -4.52 -9.48
CA LEU A 128 7.43 -5.92 -9.37
C LEU A 128 6.82 -6.69 -10.53
N TYR A 129 7.62 -7.48 -11.24
CA TYR A 129 7.08 -8.54 -12.08
C TYR A 129 6.95 -9.82 -11.24
N VAL A 130 5.75 -10.38 -11.22
CA VAL A 130 5.40 -11.54 -10.38
C VAL A 130 4.89 -12.63 -11.30
N GLU A 131 5.44 -13.82 -11.18
CA GLU A 131 5.06 -14.96 -12.03
C GLU A 131 4.95 -16.26 -11.25
N LYS A 132 4.05 -17.12 -11.72
CA LYS A 132 3.90 -18.50 -11.27
C LYS A 132 3.52 -19.36 -12.47
N ASP A 133 4.31 -20.40 -12.70
CA ASP A 133 4.18 -21.27 -13.87
C ASP A 133 4.28 -20.48 -15.19
N ALA A 134 3.20 -20.41 -15.99
CA ALA A 134 3.17 -19.69 -17.26
C ALA A 134 2.43 -18.34 -17.18
N GLU A 135 1.91 -17.99 -16.00
CA GLU A 135 1.13 -16.79 -15.77
C GLU A 135 1.97 -15.75 -15.02
N GLY A 136 1.91 -14.51 -15.50
CA GLY A 136 2.65 -13.39 -14.94
C GLY A 136 1.79 -12.14 -14.89
N PHE A 137 2.15 -11.24 -13.99
CA PHE A 137 1.56 -9.93 -13.92
C PHE A 137 2.56 -8.89 -13.40
N LEU A 138 2.38 -7.66 -13.85
CA LEU A 138 3.08 -6.50 -13.36
C LEU A 138 2.30 -5.95 -12.17
N MET A 139 2.94 -5.93 -11.01
CA MET A 139 2.42 -5.32 -9.80
C MET A 139 3.07 -3.94 -9.61
N ILE A 140 2.24 -2.90 -9.63
CA ILE A 140 2.65 -1.51 -9.38
C ILE A 140 1.98 -1.09 -8.08
N TYR A 141 2.72 -0.56 -7.12
CA TYR A 141 2.12 -0.14 -5.87
C TYR A 141 2.83 1.05 -5.24
N TRP A 142 2.09 1.81 -4.46
CA TRP A 142 2.61 2.90 -3.64
C TRP A 142 1.80 3.03 -2.36
N MET A 143 2.38 3.73 -1.39
CA MET A 143 1.78 3.93 -0.08
C MET A 143 1.56 5.41 0.15
N CYS A 144 0.33 5.77 0.50
CA CYS A 144 -0.07 7.11 0.85
C CYS A 144 -0.44 7.16 2.33
N ILE A 145 0.38 7.82 3.16
CA ILE A 145 0.14 7.98 4.59
C ILE A 145 -0.04 9.46 4.91
N ASP A 146 -1.23 9.81 5.41
CA ASP A 146 -1.64 11.20 5.66
C ASP A 146 -1.41 12.07 4.41
N LYS A 147 -1.87 11.61 3.23
CA LYS A 147 -1.75 12.31 1.94
C LYS A 147 -0.31 12.50 1.44
N ASN A 148 0.65 11.72 1.92
CA ASN A 148 2.03 11.78 1.48
C ASN A 148 2.43 10.42 0.95
N ILE A 149 3.04 10.39 -0.25
CA ILE A 149 3.70 9.19 -0.75
C ILE A 149 4.89 8.90 0.15
N VAL A 150 5.00 7.65 0.60
CA VAL A 150 6.09 7.20 1.48
C VAL A 150 6.76 5.95 0.93
N ASP A 151 8.06 5.88 1.11
CA ASP A 151 8.84 4.67 0.92
C ASP A 151 8.69 3.73 2.13
N TRP A 152 9.27 2.52 2.02
CA TRP A 152 9.27 1.55 3.12
C TRP A 152 9.92 2.08 4.41
N THR A 153 10.99 2.88 4.29
CA THR A 153 11.68 3.48 5.44
C THR A 153 10.79 4.54 6.10
N GLY A 154 10.17 5.40 5.29
CA GLY A 154 9.24 6.43 5.70
C GLY A 154 8.01 5.86 6.41
N GLN A 155 7.46 4.74 5.95
CA GLN A 155 6.40 4.03 6.69
C GLN A 155 6.88 3.64 8.09
N LYS A 156 8.07 3.05 8.22
CA LYS A 156 8.60 2.60 9.54
C LYS A 156 8.86 3.77 10.48
N ILE A 157 9.41 4.87 9.98
CA ILE A 157 9.65 6.09 10.77
C ILE A 157 8.33 6.70 11.23
N LYS A 158 7.35 6.83 10.33
CA LYS A 158 6.00 7.32 10.67
C LYS A 158 5.31 6.39 11.66
N GLN A 159 5.41 5.07 11.49
CA GLN A 159 4.88 4.08 12.43
C GLN A 159 5.46 4.28 13.83
N LEU A 160 6.78 4.47 13.95
CA LEU A 160 7.43 4.70 15.24
C LEU A 160 6.95 6.02 15.87
N TRP A 161 6.96 7.12 15.12
CA TRP A 161 6.49 8.43 15.60
C TRP A 161 5.03 8.40 16.06
N PHE A 162 4.15 7.76 15.29
CA PHE A 162 2.72 7.72 15.61
C PHE A 162 2.38 6.75 16.73
N SER A 163 3.12 5.64 16.86
CA SER A 163 3.00 4.76 18.03
C SER A 163 3.34 5.49 19.34
N LEU A 164 4.17 6.54 19.28
CA LEU A 164 4.52 7.36 20.44
C LEU A 164 3.46 8.44 20.75
N ILE A 165 2.70 8.90 19.74
CA ILE A 165 1.74 10.02 19.88
C ILE A 165 0.27 9.56 19.97
N ASN A 166 -0.03 8.28 19.68
CA ASN A 166 -1.39 7.73 19.67
C ASN A 166 -2.36 8.50 18.75
N LYS A 167 -1.88 8.85 17.55
CA LYS A 167 -2.62 9.64 16.55
C LYS A 167 -3.39 8.72 15.58
N LYS A 168 -4.66 9.05 15.29
CA LYS A 168 -5.41 8.44 14.18
C LYS A 168 -4.76 8.78 12.85
N ARG A 169 -4.72 7.84 11.90
CA ARG A 169 -4.06 8.02 10.60
C ARG A 169 -4.91 7.45 9.47
N ASN A 170 -4.65 7.92 8.25
CA ASN A 170 -5.14 7.28 7.04
C ASN A 170 -3.92 6.73 6.31
N GLY A 171 -3.77 5.41 6.33
CA GLY A 171 -2.77 4.70 5.56
C GLY A 171 -3.47 3.97 4.43
N LEU A 172 -3.21 4.36 3.19
CA LEU A 172 -3.64 3.63 2.01
C LEU A 172 -2.44 3.03 1.27
N MET A 173 -2.56 1.78 0.86
CA MET A 173 -1.73 1.22 -0.20
C MET A 173 -2.60 1.05 -1.42
N VAL A 174 -2.16 1.61 -2.53
CA VAL A 174 -2.83 1.44 -3.82
C VAL A 174 -1.95 0.52 -4.65
N ARG A 175 -2.57 -0.47 -5.29
CA ARG A 175 -1.91 -1.47 -6.11
C ARG A 175 -2.66 -1.63 -7.42
N LEU A 176 -1.92 -1.65 -8.52
CA LEU A 176 -2.36 -2.14 -9.81
C LEU A 176 -1.72 -3.51 -10.05
N SER A 177 -2.50 -4.47 -10.51
CA SER A 177 -2.01 -5.74 -11.06
C SER A 177 -2.45 -5.85 -12.50
N ILE A 178 -1.49 -5.95 -13.42
CA ILE A 178 -1.74 -5.99 -14.86
C ILE A 178 -1.23 -7.34 -15.40
N PRO A 179 -2.10 -8.24 -15.90
CA PRO A 179 -1.67 -9.47 -16.54
C PRO A 179 -0.68 -9.17 -17.68
N THR A 180 0.51 -9.75 -17.62
CA THR A 180 1.55 -9.51 -18.63
C THR A 180 2.61 -10.60 -18.60
N ARG A 181 3.41 -10.66 -19.66
CA ARG A 181 4.63 -11.46 -19.74
C ARG A 181 5.86 -10.58 -19.59
N GLU A 182 7.00 -11.19 -19.28
CA GLU A 182 8.27 -10.49 -19.06
C GLU A 182 8.69 -9.60 -20.26
N ASP A 183 8.46 -10.06 -21.49
CA ASP A 183 8.77 -9.32 -22.72
C ASP A 183 7.81 -8.15 -23.01
N SER A 184 6.69 -8.08 -22.29
CA SER A 184 5.59 -7.12 -22.51
C SER A 184 5.42 -6.11 -21.37
N ILE A 185 6.35 -6.08 -20.41
CA ILE A 185 6.33 -5.19 -19.23
C ILE A 185 6.21 -3.70 -19.63
N ALA A 186 6.86 -3.28 -20.71
CA ALA A 186 6.81 -1.89 -21.17
C ALA A 186 5.38 -1.46 -21.56
N SER A 187 4.64 -2.33 -22.24
CA SER A 187 3.24 -2.09 -22.61
C SER A 187 2.35 -2.04 -21.36
N ALA A 188 2.59 -2.91 -20.38
CA ALA A 188 1.85 -2.88 -19.11
C ALA A 188 2.12 -1.60 -18.30
N LEU A 189 3.35 -1.08 -18.30
CA LEU A 189 3.68 0.22 -17.70
C LEU A 189 2.96 1.37 -18.40
N GLN A 190 2.87 1.33 -19.74
CA GLN A 190 2.13 2.32 -20.49
C GLN A 190 0.63 2.28 -20.15
N LEU A 191 0.03 1.08 -20.10
CA LEU A 191 -1.37 0.90 -19.70
C LEU A 191 -1.64 1.47 -18.30
N ALA A 192 -0.72 1.22 -17.35
CA ALA A 192 -0.82 1.80 -16.02
C ALA A 192 -0.80 3.34 -16.04
N ASN A 193 0.07 3.94 -16.85
CA ASN A 193 0.15 5.40 -16.95
C ASN A 193 -1.14 6.00 -17.52
N GLU A 194 -1.71 5.38 -18.56
CA GLU A 194 -2.98 5.80 -19.16
C GLU A 194 -4.13 5.67 -18.14
N PHE A 195 -4.24 4.51 -17.49
CA PHE A 195 -5.23 4.27 -16.45
C PHE A 195 -5.15 5.29 -15.30
N LEU A 196 -3.94 5.56 -14.80
CA LEU A 196 -3.75 6.47 -13.67
C LEU A 196 -4.07 7.93 -14.03
N ALA A 197 -3.75 8.37 -15.25
CA ALA A 197 -4.11 9.69 -15.74
C ALA A 197 -5.65 9.86 -15.85
N ASP A 198 -6.32 8.85 -16.40
CA ASP A 198 -7.77 8.82 -16.55
C ASP A 198 -8.49 8.77 -15.20
N LEU A 199 -8.04 7.87 -14.32
CA LEU A 199 -8.58 7.72 -12.97
C LEU A 199 -8.37 9.00 -12.15
N GLY A 200 -7.18 9.61 -12.26
CA GLY A 200 -6.86 10.88 -11.60
C GLY A 200 -7.82 12.00 -11.98
N SER A 201 -8.26 12.03 -13.24
CA SER A 201 -9.21 13.02 -13.76
C SER A 201 -10.66 12.71 -13.39
N ALA A 202 -10.99 11.45 -13.13
CA ALA A 202 -12.36 11.00 -12.83
C ALA A 202 -12.70 11.07 -11.33
N ILE A 203 -11.70 11.06 -10.45
CA ILE A 203 -11.89 11.13 -9.00
C ILE A 203 -12.07 12.60 -8.55
N PRO A 204 -12.96 12.88 -7.57
CA PRO A 204 -13.10 14.24 -7.03
C PRO A 204 -11.77 14.83 -6.52
N PRO A 205 -11.44 16.08 -6.84
CA PRO A 205 -10.14 16.69 -6.49
C PRO A 205 -9.77 16.56 -5.01
N GLU A 206 -10.75 16.69 -4.10
CA GLU A 206 -10.56 16.59 -2.65
C GLU A 206 -10.14 15.19 -2.18
N GLN A 207 -10.38 14.16 -3.01
CA GLN A 207 -10.04 12.77 -2.71
C GLN A 207 -8.72 12.32 -3.36
N THR A 208 -8.29 13.00 -4.43
CA THR A 208 -7.05 12.65 -5.17
C THR A 208 -5.82 12.58 -4.27
N GLU A 209 -5.73 13.44 -3.24
CA GLU A 209 -4.59 13.47 -2.31
C GLU A 209 -4.49 12.22 -1.43
N TYR A 210 -5.60 11.53 -1.16
CA TYR A 210 -5.57 10.29 -0.38
C TYR A 210 -4.99 9.14 -1.19
N ILE A 211 -5.13 9.18 -2.51
CA ILE A 211 -4.73 8.10 -3.42
C ILE A 211 -3.35 8.40 -3.99
N PHE A 212 -3.15 9.59 -4.56
CA PHE A 212 -1.93 9.96 -5.29
C PHE A 212 -0.98 10.85 -4.48
N GLY A 213 -1.28 11.11 -3.21
CA GLY A 213 -0.51 12.02 -2.37
C GLY A 213 -0.66 13.49 -2.75
N ASN A 214 -0.06 14.38 -1.97
CA ASN A 214 -0.08 15.81 -2.20
C ASN A 214 0.92 16.20 -3.31
N PRO A 215 0.56 17.09 -4.25
CA PRO A 215 1.47 17.56 -5.31
C PRO A 215 2.76 18.21 -4.79
N LYS A 216 2.81 18.63 -3.52
CA LYS A 216 4.00 19.28 -2.92
C LYS A 216 4.98 18.32 -2.25
N THR A 217 4.72 17.02 -2.21
CA THR A 217 5.55 16.06 -1.48
C THR A 217 6.58 15.33 -2.36
N ALA A 218 6.82 15.78 -3.59
CA ALA A 218 7.96 15.30 -4.38
C ALA A 218 9.27 15.89 -3.82
N LEU A 219 9.83 15.24 -2.80
CA LEU A 219 11.16 15.50 -2.24
C LEU A 219 11.88 14.19 -1.96
#